data_AF-A0AAJ2LSJ0-F1
#
_entry.id   AF-A0AAJ2LSJ0-F1
#
_cell.length_a   1.000
_cell.length_b   1.000
_cell.length_c   1.000
_cell.angle_alpha   90.00
_cell.angle_beta   90.00
_cell.angle_gamma   90.00
#
_symmetry.space_group_name_H-M   'P 1'
#
loop_
_entity.id
_entity.type
_entity.pdbx_description
1 polymer ?
#
loop_
_entity_poly.entity_id
_entity_poly.type
_entity_poly.pdbx_seq_one_letter_code
_entity_poly.pdbx_strand_id
1 'polypeptide(L)'
;TLKGGARMAQVSSLGDFGHELETVYERLVSGALTSTPTLIHFMRHAQDIIAEQVEQLSTQGNSFFATDEMDVLLRYLATGDDTVLTQLSGAKAVADPSVDSTPVATAS
;
A
#
# COMPACT_ATOMS: atom_id res chain seq x y z
N THR A 1 22.85 20.11 13.35
CA THR A 1 21.55 20.25 14.04
C THR A 1 20.86 18.89 14.05
N LEU A 2 20.62 18.30 15.22
CA LEU A 2 20.05 16.95 15.30
C LEU A 2 18.57 16.90 14.84
N LYS A 3 17.81 17.94 15.17
CA LYS A 3 16.38 18.07 14.81
C LYS A 3 16.14 18.20 13.29
N GLY A 4 17.04 18.88 12.58
CA GLY A 4 16.96 19.01 11.12
C GLY A 4 17.22 17.68 10.41
N GLY A 5 18.21 16.92 10.86
CA GLY A 5 18.51 15.58 10.32
C GLY A 5 17.38 14.58 10.55
N ALA A 6 16.78 14.56 11.75
CA ALA A 6 15.63 13.70 12.05
C ALA A 6 14.44 13.98 11.14
N ARG A 7 14.10 15.26 10.92
CA ARG A 7 13.04 15.66 9.98
C ARG A 7 13.33 15.20 8.55
N MET A 8 14.57 15.38 8.07
CA MET A 8 14.92 14.96 6.72
C MET A 8 14.89 13.45 6.53
N ALA A 9 15.30 12.67 7.55
CA ALA A 9 15.18 11.22 7.53
C ALA A 9 13.72 10.76 7.41
N GLN A 10 12.79 11.43 8.10
CA GLN A 10 11.36 11.13 8.04
C GLN A 10 10.72 11.49 6.69
N VAL A 11 11.14 12.63 6.09
CA VAL A 11 10.70 12.99 4.74
C VAL A 11 11.25 12.00 3.70
N SER A 12 12.49 11.55 3.88
CA SER A 12 13.08 10.49 3.05
C SER A 12 12.29 9.21 3.14
N SER A 13 11.98 8.73 4.36
CA SER A 13 11.23 7.48 4.54
C SER A 13 9.82 7.53 3.94
N LEU A 14 9.16 8.70 3.96
CA LEU A 14 7.88 8.88 3.26
C LEU A 14 8.06 8.73 1.74
N GLY A 15 9.12 9.33 1.18
CA GLY A 15 9.45 9.18 -0.24
C GLY A 15 9.76 7.73 -0.63
N ASP A 16 10.54 7.04 0.20
CA ASP A 16 10.88 5.63 0.00
C ASP A 16 9.61 4.76 0.01
N PHE A 17 8.68 5.01 0.94
CA PHE A 17 7.41 4.28 0.99
C PHE A 17 6.53 4.54 -0.24
N GLY A 18 6.45 5.80 -0.69
CA GLY A 18 5.75 6.14 -1.93
C GLY A 18 6.31 5.43 -3.16
N HIS A 19 7.64 5.32 -3.26
CA HIS A 19 8.32 4.65 -4.37
C HIS A 19 8.02 3.14 -4.41
N GLU A 20 7.99 2.46 -3.26
CA GLU A 20 7.64 1.04 -3.22
C GLU A 20 6.16 0.80 -3.59
N LEU A 21 5.26 1.71 -3.22
CA LEU A 21 3.85 1.64 -3.68
C LEU A 21 3.72 1.87 -5.18
N GLU A 22 4.48 2.81 -5.74
CA GLU A 22 4.56 3.02 -7.20
C GLU A 22 5.02 1.73 -7.91
N THR A 23 6.03 1.06 -7.37
CA THR A 23 6.50 -0.24 -7.88
C THR A 23 5.38 -1.30 -7.91
N VAL A 24 4.52 -1.35 -6.89
CA VAL A 24 3.35 -2.24 -6.90
C VAL A 24 2.39 -1.88 -8.02
N TYR A 25 2.06 -0.59 -8.19
CA TYR A 25 1.17 -0.13 -9.24
C TYR A 25 1.71 -0.44 -10.64
N GLU A 26 3.00 -0.20 -10.89
CA GLU A 26 3.64 -0.53 -12.17
C GLU A 26 3.55 -2.03 -12.48
N ARG A 27 3.78 -2.88 -11.47
CA ARG A 27 3.67 -4.34 -11.62
C ARG A 27 2.23 -4.79 -11.86
N LEU A 28 1.23 -4.14 -11.26
CA LEU A 28 -0.18 -4.39 -11.55
C LEU A 28 -0.54 -3.98 -12.98
N VAL A 29 -0.13 -2.79 -13.42
CA VAL A 29 -0.41 -2.26 -14.77
C VAL A 29 0.26 -3.10 -15.85
N SER A 30 1.49 -3.57 -15.60
CA SER A 30 2.23 -4.44 -16.52
C SER A 30 1.75 -5.90 -16.50
N GLY A 31 0.86 -6.28 -15.58
CA GLY A 31 0.38 -7.65 -15.41
C GLY A 31 1.39 -8.59 -14.73
N ALA A 32 2.48 -8.06 -14.19
CA ALA A 32 3.46 -8.82 -13.40
C ALA A 32 2.94 -9.18 -12.00
N LEU A 33 1.95 -8.44 -11.49
CA LEU A 33 1.18 -8.78 -10.30
C LEU A 33 -0.30 -8.89 -10.65
N THR A 34 -1.00 -9.80 -9.96
CA THR A 34 -2.46 -9.92 -10.03
C THR A 34 -3.06 -9.13 -8.88
N SER A 35 -4.09 -8.34 -9.17
CA SER A 35 -4.84 -7.64 -8.14
C SER A 35 -5.63 -8.64 -7.29
N THR A 36 -5.40 -8.62 -5.98
CA THR A 36 -6.15 -9.42 -5.00
C THR A 36 -6.87 -8.52 -4.00
N PRO A 37 -7.94 -8.99 -3.34
CA PRO A 37 -8.62 -8.20 -2.30
C PRO A 37 -7.68 -7.79 -1.17
N THR A 38 -6.77 -8.68 -0.76
CA THR A 38 -5.78 -8.42 0.29
C THR A 38 -4.79 -7.32 -0.12
N LEU A 39 -4.30 -7.37 -1.36
CA LEU A 39 -3.43 -6.33 -1.91
C LEU A 39 -4.15 -4.98 -1.97
N ILE A 40 -5.38 -4.94 -2.48
CA ILE A 40 -6.17 -3.71 -2.54
C ILE A 40 -6.35 -3.10 -1.15
N HIS A 41 -6.65 -3.92 -0.14
CA HIS A 41 -6.84 -3.44 1.22
C HIS A 41 -5.53 -2.89 1.81
N PHE A 42 -4.41 -3.58 1.57
CA PHE A 42 -3.09 -3.09 1.99
C PHE A 42 -2.73 -1.76 1.31
N MET A 43 -2.96 -1.63 0.00
CA MET A 43 -2.67 -0.40 -0.74
C MET A 43 -3.50 0.79 -0.22
N ARG A 44 -4.75 0.54 0.19
CA ARG A 44 -5.59 1.57 0.85
C ARG A 44 -5.01 2.00 2.20
N HIS A 45 -4.65 1.03 3.05
CA HIS A 45 -4.00 1.30 4.34
C HIS A 45 -2.71 2.11 4.16
N ALA A 46 -1.88 1.75 3.17
CA ALA A 46 -0.65 2.48 2.86
C ALA A 46 -0.92 3.93 2.40
N GLN A 47 -1.98 4.17 1.62
CA GLN A 47 -2.39 5.52 1.23
C GLN A 47 -2.86 6.35 2.43
N ASP A 48 -3.60 5.75 3.36
CA ASP A 48 -4.05 6.40 4.59
C ASP A 48 -2.84 6.83 5.45
N ILE A 49 -1.82 5.97 5.55
CA ILE A 49 -0.55 6.30 6.23
C ILE A 49 0.18 7.47 5.55
N ILE A 50 0.29 7.46 4.23
CA ILE A 50 0.92 8.56 3.49
C ILE A 50 0.16 9.87 3.76
N ALA A 51 -1.17 9.83 3.73
CA ALA A 51 -1.98 11.01 4.03
C ALA A 51 -1.72 11.53 5.45
N GLU A 52 -1.66 10.65 6.45
CA GLU A 52 -1.37 11.01 7.84
C GLU A 52 0.06 11.58 7.99
N GLN A 53 1.06 10.96 7.35
CA GLN A 53 2.44 11.43 7.37
C GLN A 53 2.57 12.83 6.75
N VAL A 54 1.89 13.08 5.64
CA VAL A 54 1.85 14.39 4.96
C VAL A 54 1.13 15.43 5.83
N GLU A 55 -0.01 15.07 6.41
CA GLU A 55 -0.75 15.96 7.31
C GLU A 55 0.12 16.36 8.51
N GLN A 56 0.80 15.40 9.15
CA GLN A 56 1.69 15.68 10.28
C GLN A 56 2.88 16.55 9.87
N LEU A 57 3.47 16.31 8.70
CA LEU A 57 4.56 17.14 8.18
C LEU A 57 4.10 18.59 7.95
N SER A 58 2.88 18.76 7.44
CA SER A 58 2.32 20.08 7.15
C SER A 58 1.94 20.86 8.43
N THR A 59 1.46 20.16 9.45
CA THR A 59 0.92 20.77 10.68
C THR A 59 1.96 20.90 11.80
N GLN A 60 2.86 19.93 11.94
CA GLN A 60 3.82 19.82 13.05
C GLN A 60 5.28 19.95 12.61
N GLY A 61 5.55 19.88 11.30
CA GLY A 61 6.90 19.97 10.74
C GLY A 61 7.75 18.71 10.92
N ASN A 62 7.17 17.60 11.37
CA ASN A 62 7.78 16.27 11.50
C ASN A 62 6.77 15.18 11.10
N SER A 63 7.20 13.92 11.05
CA SER A 63 6.32 12.78 10.76
C SER A 63 6.67 11.58 11.64
N PHE A 64 6.07 10.42 11.37
CA PHE A 64 6.46 9.12 11.92
C PHE A 64 7.07 8.22 10.84
N PHE A 65 7.59 7.05 11.23
CA PHE A 65 8.10 6.02 10.32
C PHE A 65 7.10 4.87 10.23
N ALA A 66 6.72 4.47 9.01
CA ALA A 66 5.84 3.34 8.74
C ALA A 66 6.65 2.05 8.54
N THR A 67 7.46 1.68 9.55
CA THR A 67 8.46 0.61 9.42
C THR A 67 7.81 -0.75 9.19
N ASP A 68 6.73 -1.05 9.90
CA ASP A 68 6.06 -2.35 9.81
C ASP A 68 5.40 -2.52 8.43
N GLU A 69 4.78 -1.47 7.91
CA GLU A 69 4.20 -1.45 6.56
C GLU A 69 5.25 -1.56 5.48
N MET A 70 6.36 -0.84 5.62
CA MET A 70 7.50 -0.94 4.70
C MET A 70 8.05 -2.36 4.67
N ASP A 71 8.28 -2.98 5.83
CA ASP A 71 8.81 -4.33 5.93
C ASP A 71 7.87 -5.37 5.29
N VAL A 72 6.55 -5.21 5.47
CA VAL A 72 5.56 -6.07 4.82
C VAL A 72 5.50 -5.86 3.32
N LEU A 73 5.56 -4.61 2.85
CA LEU A 73 5.56 -4.28 1.43
C LEU A 73 6.78 -4.85 0.71
N LEU A 74 7.97 -4.68 1.28
CA LEU A 74 9.21 -5.24 0.73
C LEU A 74 9.18 -6.77 0.69
N ARG A 75 8.66 -7.41 1.74
CA ARG A 75 8.49 -8.87 1.77
C ARG A 75 7.51 -9.35 0.71
N TYR A 76 6.40 -8.63 0.52
CA TYR A 76 5.43 -8.91 -0.54
C TYR A 76 6.09 -8.76 -1.92
N LEU A 77 6.79 -7.67 -2.19
CA LEU A 77 7.46 -7.43 -3.48
C LEU A 77 8.55 -8.48 -3.80
N ALA A 78 9.17 -9.07 -2.78
CA ALA A 78 10.17 -10.12 -2.92
C ALA A 78 9.58 -11.52 -3.14
N THR A 79 8.39 -11.80 -2.58
CA THR A 79 7.81 -13.16 -2.55
C THR A 79 6.58 -13.34 -3.44
N GLY A 80 5.83 -12.26 -3.68
CA GLY A 80 4.48 -12.29 -4.26
C GLY A 80 3.44 -12.96 -3.37
N ASP A 81 3.74 -13.18 -2.08
CA ASP A 81 2.88 -13.92 -1.17
C ASP A 81 1.93 -12.99 -0.41
N ASP A 82 0.64 -13.05 -0.74
CA ASP A 82 -0.43 -12.28 -0.10
C ASP A 82 -0.60 -12.55 1.40
N THR A 83 -0.13 -13.69 1.93
CA THR A 83 -0.26 -14.00 3.35
C THR A 83 0.48 -13.00 4.23
N VAL A 84 1.56 -12.41 3.72
CA VAL A 84 2.36 -11.40 4.44
C VAL A 84 1.58 -10.09 4.64
N LEU A 85 0.70 -9.75 3.69
CA LEU A 85 -0.10 -8.54 3.75
C LEU A 85 -1.21 -8.63 4.79
N THR A 86 -1.71 -9.84 5.06
CA THR A 86 -2.84 -10.08 5.97
C THR A 86 -2.57 -9.63 7.41
N GLN A 87 -1.29 -9.54 7.81
CA GLN A 87 -0.88 -9.15 9.16
C GLN A 87 -1.10 -7.68 9.49
N LEU A 88 -0.97 -6.79 8.50
CA LEU A 88 -1.17 -5.34 8.67
C LEU A 88 -2.45 -4.81 8.02
N SER A 89 -3.08 -5.61 7.15
CA SER A 89 -4.31 -5.25 6.44
C SER A 89 -5.55 -5.31 7.35
N GLY A 90 -5.44 -4.92 8.63
CA GLY A 90 -6.47 -4.82 9.66
C GLY A 90 -7.82 -5.42 9.30
N ALA A 91 -8.11 -6.61 9.83
CA ALA A 91 -9.32 -7.41 9.62
C ALA A 91 -10.60 -6.59 9.34
N LYS A 92 -10.88 -6.38 8.05
CA LYS A 92 -12.22 -6.49 7.51
C LYS A 92 -12.09 -7.16 6.16
N ALA A 93 -12.03 -8.50 6.19
CA ALA A 93 -12.40 -9.31 5.05
C ALA A 93 -13.78 -8.84 4.61
N VAL A 94 -13.82 -8.00 3.57
CA VAL A 94 -15.04 -7.79 2.80
C VAL A 94 -15.29 -9.14 2.16
N ALA A 95 -16.19 -9.91 2.79
CA ALA A 95 -16.79 -11.06 2.16
C ALA A 95 -17.33 -10.60 0.82
N ASP A 96 -16.72 -11.11 -0.23
CA ASP A 96 -17.07 -10.88 -1.63
C ASP A 96 -18.53 -11.34 -1.87
N PRO A 97 -19.47 -10.45 -2.25
CA PRO A 97 -20.67 -10.87 -2.91
C PRO A 97 -20.46 -10.67 -4.41
N SER A 98 -20.00 -11.75 -5.06
CA SER A 98 -20.31 -12.06 -6.45
C SER A 98 -19.71 -11.13 -7.51
N VAL A 99 -18.59 -11.57 -8.10
CA VAL A 99 -18.32 -11.31 -9.53
C VAL A 99 -19.39 -12.00 -10.39
N ASP A 100 -20.50 -11.31 -10.64
CA ASP A 100 -21.47 -11.71 -11.66
C ASP A 100 -20.85 -11.52 -13.05
N SER A 101 -20.25 -12.59 -13.57
CA SER A 101 -19.90 -12.68 -14.99
C SER A 101 -21.16 -13.09 -15.76
N THR A 102 -21.96 -12.11 -16.17
CA THR A 102 -23.07 -12.35 -17.10
C THR A 102 -22.52 -12.72 -18.48
N PRO A 103 -22.85 -13.90 -19.05
CA PRO A 103 -22.49 -14.21 -20.42
C PRO A 103 -23.42 -13.46 -21.38
N VAL A 104 -22.84 -12.71 -22.31
CA VAL A 104 -23.57 -12.03 -23.39
C VAL A 104 -24.19 -13.09 -24.32
N ALA A 105 -25.52 -13.20 -24.30
CA ALA A 105 -26.26 -14.03 -25.24
C ALA A 105 -26.60 -13.18 -26.47
N THR A 106 -25.92 -13.46 -27.59
CA THR A 106 -26.25 -12.98 -28.93
C THR A 106 -27.57 -13.60 -29.38
N ALA A 107 -28.58 -12.76 -29.61
CA ALA A 107 -29.86 -13.18 -30.18
C ALA A 107 -29.76 -13.33 -31.72
N SER A 108 -30.39 -14.38 -32.25
CA SER A 108 -30.81 -14.53 -33.66
C SER A 108 -32.32 -14.73 -33.69
#